data_AF-A0A7S2GH42-F1
#
_entry.id   AF-A0A7S2GH42-F1
#
_cell.length_a   1.000
_cell.length_b   1.000
_cell.length_c   1.000
_cell.angle_alpha   90.00
_cell.angle_beta   90.00
_cell.angle_gamma   90.00
#
_symmetry.space_group_name_H-M   'P 1'
#
loop_
_entity.id
_entity.type
_entity.pdbx_description
1 polymer ?
#
loop_
_entity_poly.entity_id
_entity_poly.type
_entity_poly.pdbx_seq_one_letter_code
_entity_poly.pdbx_strand_id
1 'polypeptide(L)'
;LFTTTPYNDQVVIDLSQLTSGLTYTFRLIATEEGATGYSTIDVVVNSPPHHGKANSEPSIGNAITTAEPTQFSFTCSSWVDDIEDYPLSYKFTYYSTSADDSTTLCEYQDSSSADDS
;
A
#
# COMPACT_ATOMS: atom_id res chain seq x y z
N LEU A 1 0.76 23.70 -1.75
CA LEU A 1 0.03 23.98 -3.00
C LEU A 1 0.48 22.94 -4.01
N PHE A 2 -0.36 21.96 -4.34
CA PHE A 2 -0.04 20.95 -5.35
C PHE A 2 -0.42 21.52 -6.71
N THR A 3 0.55 21.71 -7.59
CA THR A 3 0.33 22.18 -8.96
C THR A 3 0.43 21.00 -9.90
N THR A 4 -0.66 20.71 -10.60
CA THR A 4 -0.74 19.64 -11.62
C THR A 4 -0.75 20.28 -13.00
N THR A 5 0.05 19.76 -13.93
CA THR A 5 -0.11 20.05 -15.36
C THR A 5 -1.24 19.19 -15.93
N PRO A 6 -2.24 19.76 -16.61
CA PRO A 6 -3.27 18.97 -17.26
C PRO A 6 -2.64 18.11 -18.37
N TYR A 7 -2.96 16.81 -18.38
CA TYR A 7 -2.65 15.89 -19.48
C TYR A 7 -3.98 15.48 -20.12
N ASN A 8 -4.24 15.91 -21.36
CA ASN A 8 -5.51 15.65 -22.07
C ASN A 8 -6.76 15.94 -21.20
N ASP A 9 -6.81 17.14 -20.61
CA ASP A 9 -7.89 17.60 -19.71
C ASP A 9 -8.03 16.82 -18.37
N GLN A 10 -7.08 15.95 -18.03
CA GLN A 10 -7.03 15.27 -16.75
C GLN A 10 -6.07 15.95 -15.77
N VAL A 11 -6.54 16.12 -14.52
CA VAL A 11 -5.73 16.54 -13.37
C VAL A 11 -5.26 15.29 -12.64
N VAL A 12 -3.96 15.03 -12.67
CA VAL A 12 -3.35 13.86 -12.00
C VAL A 12 -2.65 14.31 -10.72
N ILE A 13 -2.97 13.64 -9.61
CA ILE A 13 -2.37 13.90 -8.30
C ILE A 13 -1.49 12.70 -7.94
N ASP A 14 -0.21 12.96 -7.66
CA ASP A 14 0.69 11.96 -7.10
C ASP A 14 0.40 11.79 -5.60
N LEU A 15 -0.24 10.67 -5.25
CA LEU A 15 -0.62 10.36 -3.87
C LEU A 15 0.58 9.95 -3.00
N SER A 16 1.74 9.62 -3.59
CA SER A 16 2.94 9.21 -2.83
C SER A 16 3.53 10.36 -2.00
N GLN A 17 3.15 11.60 -2.31
CA GLN A 17 3.58 12.80 -1.60
C GLN A 17 2.69 13.13 -0.39
N LEU A 18 1.60 12.39 -0.16
CA LEU A 18 0.69 12.63 0.94
C LEU A 18 1.19 11.95 2.22
N THR A 19 0.91 12.59 3.37
CA THR A 19 1.26 12.01 4.68
C THR A 19 0.24 10.95 5.07
N SER A 20 0.71 9.77 5.45
CA SER A 20 -0.11 8.66 5.94
C SER A 20 -0.95 9.06 7.16
N GLY A 21 -2.17 8.53 7.27
CA GLY A 21 -3.08 8.77 8.38
C GLY A 21 -3.78 10.14 8.36
N LEU A 22 -3.60 10.93 7.30
CA LEU A 22 -4.32 12.19 7.12
C LEU A 22 -5.44 12.06 6.09
N THR A 23 -6.49 12.85 6.29
CA THR A 23 -7.52 13.08 5.28
C THR A 23 -7.23 14.39 4.55
N TYR A 24 -7.15 14.34 3.23
CA TYR A 24 -6.99 15.52 2.38
C TYR A 24 -8.27 15.77 1.59
N THR A 25 -8.83 16.98 1.72
CA THR A 25 -9.93 17.44 0.86
C THR A 25 -9.35 18.12 -0.37
N PHE A 26 -9.52 17.51 -1.54
CA PHE A 26 -9.19 18.13 -2.82
C PHE A 26 -10.40 18.87 -3.36
N ARG A 27 -10.17 20.09 -3.84
CA ARG A 27 -11.21 20.91 -4.47
C ARG A 27 -10.84 21.20 -5.92
N LEU A 28 -11.67 20.73 -6.84
CA LEU A 28 -11.60 21.11 -8.26
C LEU A 28 -12.50 22.31 -8.48
N ILE A 29 -11.95 23.36 -9.08
CA ILE A 29 -12.69 24.57 -9.46
C ILE A 29 -12.68 24.65 -10.98
N ALA A 30 -13.86 24.81 -11.57
CA ALA A 30 -14.03 25.01 -13.00
C ALA A 30 -14.68 26.37 -13.24
N THR A 31 -14.18 27.10 -14.22
CA THR A 31 -14.75 28.39 -14.63
C THR A 31 -15.03 28.36 -16.12
N GLU A 32 -16.28 28.66 -16.49
CA GLU A 32 -16.75 28.72 -17.87
C GLU A 32 -17.57 29.99 -18.07
N GLU A 33 -17.22 30.81 -19.07
CA GLU A 33 -17.92 32.06 -19.42
C GLU A 33 -18.27 32.99 -18.24
N GLY A 34 -17.40 33.02 -17.21
CA GLY A 34 -17.58 33.86 -16.02
C GLY A 34 -18.43 33.24 -14.90
N ALA A 35 -18.97 32.04 -15.09
CA ALA A 35 -19.54 31.23 -14.03
C ALA A 35 -18.46 30.31 -13.43
N THR A 36 -18.44 30.16 -12.11
CA THR A 36 -17.52 29.26 -11.40
C THR A 36 -18.30 28.21 -10.63
N GLY A 37 -17.98 26.94 -10.87
CA GLY A 37 -18.41 25.80 -10.10
C GLY A 37 -17.25 25.16 -9.36
N TYR A 38 -17.54 24.38 -8.32
CA TYR A 38 -16.54 23.54 -7.68
C TYR A 38 -17.11 22.18 -7.29
N SER A 39 -16.21 21.21 -7.17
CA SER A 39 -16.47 19.90 -6.58
C SER A 39 -15.36 19.57 -5.59
N THR A 40 -15.69 18.80 -4.56
CA THR A 40 -14.73 18.35 -3.54
C THR A 40 -14.74 16.84 -3.40
N ILE A 41 -13.58 16.28 -3.10
CA ILE A 41 -13.43 14.87 -2.72
C ILE A 41 -12.50 14.78 -1.52
N ASP A 42 -12.90 13.97 -0.54
CA ASP A 42 -12.04 13.60 0.58
C ASP A 42 -11.28 12.34 0.22
N VAL A 43 -9.97 12.39 0.41
CA VAL A 43 -9.06 11.25 0.24
C VAL A 43 -8.47 10.92 1.59
N VAL A 44 -8.83 9.76 2.11
CA VAL A 44 -8.23 9.19 3.33
C VAL A 44 -6.96 8.45 2.92
N VAL A 45 -5.82 8.87 3.46
CA VAL A 45 -4.54 8.23 3.18
C VAL A 45 -4.28 7.19 4.26
N ASN A 46 -4.14 5.93 3.86
CA ASN A 46 -3.95 4.83 4.79
C ASN A 46 -2.76 5.09 5.74
N SER A 47 -2.92 4.75 7.02
CA SER A 47 -1.80 4.66 7.95
C SER A 47 -1.30 3.21 7.99
N PRO A 48 0.02 2.95 7.95
CA PRO A 48 0.48 1.58 8.13
C PRO A 48 0.19 1.09 9.57
N PRO A 49 -0.05 -0.22 9.76
CA PRO A 49 -0.10 -0.81 11.09
C PRO A 49 1.17 -0.49 11.87
N HIS A 50 1.04 -0.26 13.17
CA HIS A 50 2.13 0.19 14.02
C HIS A 50 2.30 -0.70 15.26
N HIS A 51 3.36 -0.42 16.03
CA HIS A 51 3.84 -1.26 17.13
C HIS A 51 4.23 -2.67 16.67
N GLY A 52 3.92 -3.68 17.49
CA GLY A 52 4.19 -5.10 17.26
C GLY A 52 5.57 -5.44 16.72
N LYS A 53 5.67 -6.63 16.13
CA LYS A 53 6.88 -7.14 15.46
C LYS A 53 6.48 -8.00 14.27
N ALA A 54 7.18 -7.80 13.15
CA ALA A 54 7.23 -8.76 12.05
C ALA A 54 8.54 -9.54 12.15
N ASN A 55 8.44 -10.87 12.11
CA ASN A 55 9.58 -11.78 12.11
C ASN A 55 9.46 -12.78 10.96
N SER A 56 10.60 -13.22 10.42
CA SER A 56 10.68 -14.38 9.55
C SER A 56 11.59 -15.45 10.18
N GLU A 57 11.18 -16.71 10.11
CA GLU A 57 11.99 -17.84 10.56
C GLU A 57 11.96 -18.98 9.52
N PRO A 58 13.11 -19.45 9.02
CA PRO A 58 14.45 -18.86 9.19
C PRO A 58 14.58 -17.50 8.48
N SER A 59 15.55 -16.67 8.86
CA SER A 59 15.78 -15.36 8.20
C SER A 59 16.69 -15.43 6.96
N ILE A 60 17.33 -16.58 6.73
CA ILE A 60 18.24 -16.83 5.60
C ILE A 60 17.97 -18.25 5.09
N GLY A 61 18.03 -18.43 3.76
CA GLY A 61 17.79 -19.73 3.14
C GLY A 61 18.10 -19.77 1.64
N ASN A 62 17.79 -20.90 1.02
CA ASN A 62 17.98 -21.14 -0.40
C ASN A 62 16.75 -20.72 -1.22
N ALA A 63 17.00 -20.22 -2.43
CA ALA A 63 15.95 -19.84 -3.36
C ALA A 63 15.09 -21.03 -3.81
N ILE A 64 13.85 -20.73 -4.22
CA ILE A 64 12.86 -21.73 -4.66
C ILE A 64 13.33 -22.58 -5.86
N THR A 65 14.30 -22.07 -6.65
CA THR A 65 14.85 -22.72 -7.84
C THR A 65 15.96 -23.73 -7.53
N THR A 66 16.37 -23.85 -6.27
CA THR A 66 17.40 -24.81 -5.84
C THR A 66 16.80 -26.19 -5.58
N ALA A 67 17.64 -27.22 -5.51
CA ALA A 67 17.19 -28.59 -5.24
C ALA A 67 16.53 -28.75 -3.86
N GLU A 68 16.89 -27.90 -2.89
CA GLU A 68 16.39 -27.90 -1.52
C GLU A 68 16.01 -26.47 -1.10
N PRO A 69 14.80 -26.00 -1.49
CA PRO A 69 14.35 -24.65 -1.20
C PRO A 69 14.04 -24.48 0.29
N THR A 70 14.29 -23.29 0.83
CA THR A 70 13.97 -23.00 2.24
C THR A 70 12.56 -22.49 2.35
N GLN A 71 11.77 -23.12 3.24
CA GLN A 71 10.46 -22.59 3.64
C GLN A 71 10.65 -21.50 4.69
N PHE A 72 10.04 -20.35 4.47
CA PHE A 72 10.05 -19.21 5.38
C PHE A 72 8.69 -19.07 6.03
N SER A 73 8.66 -18.94 7.35
CA SER A 73 7.44 -18.60 8.10
C SER A 73 7.50 -17.15 8.52
N PHE A 74 6.47 -16.36 8.19
CA PHE A 74 6.37 -14.96 8.59
C PHE A 74 5.32 -14.82 9.69
N THR A 75 5.63 -14.05 10.72
CA THR A 75 4.71 -13.80 11.83
C THR A 75 4.70 -12.31 12.15
N CYS A 76 3.53 -11.70 12.03
CA CYS A 76 3.26 -10.34 12.48
C CYS A 76 2.42 -10.42 13.76
N SER A 77 2.98 -9.97 14.88
CA SER A 77 2.33 -10.09 16.19
C SER A 77 2.19 -8.73 16.84
N SER A 78 1.05 -8.51 17.51
CA SER A 78 0.74 -7.28 18.25
C SER A 78 0.77 -5.99 17.40
N TRP A 79 0.55 -6.10 16.09
CA TRP A 79 0.29 -4.93 15.24
C TRP A 79 -1.07 -4.33 15.61
N VAL A 80 -1.08 -3.01 15.73
CA VAL A 80 -2.28 -2.21 16.00
C VAL A 80 -2.52 -1.34 14.79
N ASP A 81 -3.78 -1.25 14.38
CA ASP A 81 -4.24 -0.36 13.32
C ASP A 81 -5.57 0.29 13.69
N ASP A 82 -6.07 1.18 12.83
CA ASP A 82 -7.39 1.77 13.01
C ASP A 82 -8.49 0.68 12.96
N ILE A 83 -9.58 0.87 13.73
CA ILE A 83 -10.59 -0.19 13.90
C ILE A 83 -11.29 -0.54 12.59
N GLU A 84 -11.37 0.43 11.68
CA GLU A 84 -11.91 0.30 10.33
C GLU A 84 -11.01 -0.50 9.38
N ASP A 85 -9.72 -0.67 9.69
CA ASP A 85 -8.73 -1.37 8.85
C ASP A 85 -8.59 -2.86 9.20
N TYR A 86 -9.38 -3.36 10.16
CA TYR A 86 -9.45 -4.78 10.48
C TYR A 86 -10.50 -5.53 9.62
N PRO A 87 -10.21 -6.78 9.19
CA PRO A 87 -8.97 -7.54 9.41
C PRO A 87 -7.81 -7.03 8.55
N LEU A 88 -6.60 -7.09 9.09
CA LEU A 88 -5.41 -6.72 8.34
C LEU A 88 -5.21 -7.67 7.16
N SER A 89 -4.65 -7.19 6.06
CA SER A 89 -4.25 -8.01 4.91
C SER A 89 -2.74 -8.02 4.74
N TYR A 90 -2.22 -9.08 4.12
CA TYR A 90 -0.78 -9.24 3.84
C TYR A 90 -0.54 -9.56 2.36
N LYS A 91 0.62 -9.13 1.85
CA LYS A 91 1.08 -9.40 0.49
C LYS A 91 2.56 -9.76 0.53
N PHE A 92 2.99 -10.74 -0.27
CA PHE A 92 4.41 -11.12 -0.37
C PHE A 92 4.98 -10.72 -1.73
N THR A 93 6.06 -9.96 -1.72
CA THR A 93 6.85 -9.58 -2.91
C THR A 93 8.33 -9.84 -2.65
N TYR A 94 9.11 -10.05 -3.71
CA TYR A 94 10.58 -10.10 -3.61
C TYR A 94 11.23 -9.15 -4.61
N TYR A 95 12.42 -8.68 -4.25
CA TYR A 95 13.28 -7.87 -5.11
C TYR A 95 14.46 -8.72 -5.58
N SER A 96 14.78 -8.67 -6.87
CA SER A 96 15.98 -9.27 -7.41
C SER A 96 17.01 -8.17 -7.62
N THR A 97 18.24 -8.33 -7.16
CA THR A 97 19.30 -7.33 -7.42
C THR A 97 19.68 -7.20 -8.90
N SER A 98 19.16 -8.09 -9.75
CA SER A 98 19.38 -8.07 -11.21
C SER A 98 18.24 -7.41 -11.99
N ALA A 99 17.13 -7.06 -11.32
CA ALA A 99 16.01 -6.34 -11.91
C ALA A 99 15.61 -5.22 -10.94
N ASP A 100 15.58 -3.97 -11.38
CA ASP A 100 15.13 -2.82 -10.57
C ASP A 100 13.61 -2.83 -10.32
N ASP A 101 13.00 -4.02 -10.28
CA ASP A 101 11.57 -4.23 -10.14
C ASP A 101 11.27 -5.34 -9.13
N SER A 102 10.12 -5.21 -8.46
CA SER A 102 9.61 -6.20 -7.51
C SER A 102 8.74 -7.22 -8.23
N THR A 103 8.84 -8.49 -7.87
CA THR A 103 7.91 -9.53 -8.34
C THR A 103 6.97 -9.93 -7.21
N THR A 104 5.66 -9.93 -7.48
CA THR A 104 4.64 -10.40 -6.53
C THR A 104 4.62 -11.93 -6.47
N LEU A 105 4.71 -12.48 -5.26
CA LEU A 105 4.57 -13.91 -4.98
C LEU A 105 3.14 -14.28 -4.62
N CYS A 106 2.48 -13.41 -3.84
CA CYS A 106 1.12 -13.56 -3.38
C CYS A 106 0.50 -12.18 -3.29
N GLU A 107 -0.69 -11.99 -3.87
CA GLU A 107 -1.48 -10.76 -3.73
C GLU A 107 -2.08 -10.63 -2.33
N TYR A 108 -2.72 -9.49 -2.02
CA TYR A 108 -3.32 -9.26 -0.71
C TYR A 108 -4.23 -10.42 -0.29
N GLN A 109 -3.99 -10.98 0.90
CA GLN A 109 -4.80 -11.99 1.57
C GLN A 109 -5.21 -11.47 2.95
N ASP A 110 -6.44 -11.77 3.37
CA ASP A 110 -6.89 -11.43 4.72
C ASP A 110 -6.10 -12.23 5.76
N SER A 111 -5.69 -11.60 6.86
CA SER A 111 -4.94 -12.25 7.95
C SER A 111 -5.72 -13.37 8.65
N SER A 112 -7.04 -13.43 8.50
CA SER A 112 -7.89 -14.50 9.01
C SER A 112 -7.88 -15.77 8.14
N SER A 113 -7.26 -15.75 6.95
CA SER A 113 -7.17 -16.93 6.07
C SER A 113 -5.91 -17.78 6.28
N ALA A 114 -4.98 -17.35 7.15
CA ALA A 114 -3.72 -18.03 7.44
C ALA A 114 -3.78 -18.82 8.77
N ASP A 115 -4.82 -19.64 8.95
CA ASP A 115 -4.87 -20.66 10.01
C ASP A 115 -5.73 -21.85 9.54
N ASP A 116 -5.25 -22.58 8.53
CA ASP A 116 -5.59 -24.02 8.34
C ASP A 116 -4.59 -24.69 7.39
N SER A 117 -3.46 -25.17 7.93
CA SER A 117 -2.76 -26.39 7.48
C SER A 117 -1.60 -26.76 8.39
#